data_AF-A0A2N9MUY9-F1
#
_entry.id   AF-A0A2N9MUY9-F1
#
_cell.length_a   1.000
_cell.length_b   1.000
_cell.length_c   1.000
_cell.angle_alpha   90.00
_cell.angle_beta   90.00
_cell.angle_gamma   90.00
#
_symmetry.space_group_name_H-M   'P 1'
#
loop_
_entity.id
_entity.type
_entity.pdbx_description
1 polymer ?
#
loop_
_entity_poly.entity_id
_entity_poly.type
_entity_poly.pdbx_seq_one_letter_code
_entity_poly.pdbx_strand_id
1 'polypeptide(L)'
;MQPRAITLAILAMGGEGGGVLADWVVDLAEHAGYYAQATSVPGVAQRTGTTIYYVELFPQTASGEPVLALMPVPGEVDIVIASELMEAGRAVQRGLVTPDRTVLIASTHRVYSMTERTAPGDGRINSDALLAACRESSARFVRADFAAVAQQSGSVISAALFGALASTRALPFDRAAFEDAIRRGGVGVEPSLAAFAAGFQPADPVPESAHQASAIQRLTQYQDAQYAQLYLDRLAPIRECGDAVLLEETARYLALWMTYEDAIRVAALKIRRERFERVRRESRAAPGQLLHIDEFLHPRVEEIADILPASFGWARRLIALFTGRGRIVRTTSLFGFLQLYAIAALRPLRRKSLRFQREQKRIEEWLELVRTTARKDLALAREVAQYPRVLRGYGDTYAEGVRQFNALMKGTDAS
;
A
#
# COMPACT_ATOMS: atom_id res chain seq x y z
N MET A 1 -5.46 1.90 22.07
CA MET A 1 -5.51 2.62 20.78
C MET A 1 -6.88 3.30 20.72
N GLN A 2 -6.99 4.58 20.35
CA GLN A 2 -8.31 5.19 20.21
C GLN A 2 -9.08 4.48 19.07
N PRO A 3 -10.37 4.17 19.27
CA PRO A 3 -11.19 3.58 18.21
C PRO A 3 -11.21 4.51 17.00
N ARG A 4 -10.97 3.93 15.81
CA ARG A 4 -10.92 4.64 14.53
C ARG A 4 -12.08 4.17 13.66
N ALA A 5 -12.68 5.07 12.90
CA ALA A 5 -13.69 4.71 11.92
C ALA A 5 -13.11 3.81 10.83
N ILE A 6 -13.89 2.83 10.40
CA ILE A 6 -13.63 2.04 9.19
C ILE A 6 -14.25 2.81 8.02
N THR A 7 -13.44 3.11 7.01
CA THR A 7 -13.81 3.95 5.88
C THR A 7 -13.92 3.13 4.60
N LEU A 8 -15.06 3.25 3.91
CA LEU A 8 -15.39 2.48 2.71
C LEU A 8 -15.79 3.43 1.59
N ALA A 9 -15.22 3.25 0.39
CA ALA A 9 -15.66 3.94 -0.82
C ALA A 9 -16.13 2.94 -1.88
N ILE A 10 -17.36 3.09 -2.36
CA ILE A 10 -17.97 2.26 -3.40
C ILE A 10 -18.09 3.10 -4.67
N LEU A 11 -17.37 2.71 -5.71
CA LEU A 11 -17.43 3.32 -7.04
C LEU A 11 -18.29 2.42 -7.92
N ALA A 12 -19.49 2.88 -8.25
CA ALA A 12 -20.43 2.11 -9.05
C ALA A 12 -20.91 2.91 -10.26
N MET A 13 -21.09 2.24 -11.40
CA MET A 13 -21.76 2.84 -12.54
C MET A 13 -23.27 2.93 -12.27
N GLY A 14 -23.94 3.88 -12.92
CA GLY A 14 -25.39 4.04 -12.81
C GLY A 14 -26.13 2.76 -13.21
N GLY A 15 -26.99 2.26 -12.34
CA GLY A 15 -27.78 1.04 -12.57
C GLY A 15 -27.17 -0.25 -12.03
N GLU A 16 -25.97 -0.22 -11.44
CA GLU A 16 -25.28 -1.41 -10.92
C GLU A 16 -25.55 -1.72 -9.44
N GLY A 17 -26.46 -0.96 -8.81
CA GLY A 17 -26.85 -1.20 -7.42
C GLY A 17 -25.85 -0.70 -6.37
N GLY A 18 -25.02 0.31 -6.70
CA GLY A 18 -24.08 0.89 -5.73
C GLY A 18 -24.75 1.44 -4.46
N GLY A 19 -25.93 2.05 -4.59
CA GLY A 19 -26.74 2.49 -3.45
C GLY A 19 -27.22 1.32 -2.59
N VAL A 20 -27.76 0.28 -3.23
CA VAL A 20 -28.18 -0.96 -2.55
C VAL A 20 -27.02 -1.59 -1.76
N LEU A 21 -25.81 -1.59 -2.34
CA LEU A 21 -24.62 -2.07 -1.64
C LEU A 21 -24.27 -1.21 -0.42
N ALA A 22 -24.34 0.12 -0.54
CA ALA A 22 -24.11 1.03 0.57
C ALA A 22 -25.14 0.83 1.68
N ASP A 23 -26.42 0.70 1.32
CA ASP A 23 -27.53 0.48 2.25
C ASP A 23 -27.36 -0.85 3.01
N TRP A 24 -26.95 -1.93 2.33
CA TRP A 24 -26.64 -3.20 3.00
C TRP A 24 -25.46 -3.09 3.96
N VAL A 25 -24.44 -2.30 3.65
CA VAL A 25 -23.30 -2.09 4.57
C VAL A 25 -23.72 -1.29 5.81
N VAL A 26 -24.56 -0.26 5.63
CA VAL A 26 -25.12 0.52 6.75
C VAL A 26 -25.99 -0.36 7.63
N ASP A 27 -26.96 -1.06 7.05
CA ASP A 27 -27.86 -1.97 7.76
C ASP A 27 -27.09 -3.07 8.51
N LEU A 28 -26.08 -3.67 7.88
CA LEU A 28 -25.18 -4.64 8.51
C LEU A 28 -24.50 -4.05 9.75
N ALA A 29 -23.95 -2.85 9.64
CA ALA A 29 -23.17 -2.23 10.70
C ALA A 29 -24.05 -1.77 11.88
N GLU A 30 -25.20 -1.17 11.61
CA GLU A 30 -26.14 -0.71 12.65
C GLU A 30 -26.67 -1.89 13.48
N HIS A 31 -27.02 -3.00 12.83
CA HIS A 31 -27.45 -4.22 13.53
C HIS A 31 -26.32 -4.92 14.30
N ALA A 32 -25.06 -4.58 14.01
CA ALA A 32 -23.88 -5.08 14.70
C ALA A 32 -23.35 -4.10 15.77
N GLY A 33 -24.09 -3.03 16.11
CA GLY A 33 -23.72 -2.08 17.16
C GLY A 33 -22.68 -1.04 16.73
N TYR A 34 -22.70 -0.63 15.47
CA TYR A 34 -21.88 0.47 14.95
C TYR A 34 -22.77 1.68 14.63
N TYR A 35 -22.22 2.88 14.80
CA TYR A 35 -22.71 4.06 14.09
C TYR A 35 -22.27 3.93 12.63
N ALA A 36 -23.19 4.12 11.70
CA ALA A 36 -22.92 4.07 10.28
C ALA A 36 -23.48 5.32 9.60
N GLN A 37 -22.73 5.88 8.67
CA GLN A 37 -23.19 6.98 7.81
C GLN A 37 -22.77 6.70 6.39
N ALA A 38 -23.69 6.91 5.44
CA ALA A 38 -23.41 6.86 4.03
C ALA A 38 -23.72 8.21 3.35
N THR A 39 -22.83 8.65 2.48
CA THR A 39 -23.05 9.78 1.57
C THR A 39 -22.83 9.33 0.13
N SER A 40 -23.33 10.10 -0.84
CA SER A 40 -23.07 9.82 -2.25
C SER A 40 -22.80 11.09 -3.05
N VAL A 41 -21.89 10.97 -4.01
CA VAL A 41 -21.64 11.99 -5.01
C VAL A 41 -22.02 11.40 -6.38
N PRO A 42 -23.16 11.79 -6.95
CA PRO A 42 -23.61 11.26 -8.23
C PRO A 42 -22.70 11.76 -9.36
N GLY A 43 -22.38 10.86 -10.29
CA GLY A 43 -21.71 11.23 -11.53
C GLY A 43 -22.66 11.99 -12.45
N VAL A 44 -22.29 13.19 -12.88
CA VAL A 44 -23.13 14.07 -13.73
C VAL A 44 -23.26 13.63 -15.20
N ALA A 45 -22.61 12.53 -15.60
CA ALA A 45 -22.62 12.06 -16.99
C ALA A 45 -23.79 11.08 -17.25
N GLN A 46 -24.62 11.38 -18.26
CA GLN A 46 -25.69 10.48 -18.72
C GLN A 46 -25.11 9.14 -19.20
N ARG A 47 -25.46 8.05 -18.51
CA ARG A 47 -25.16 6.64 -18.83
C ARG A 47 -23.70 6.17 -18.70
N THR A 48 -22.81 6.97 -18.12
CA THR A 48 -21.42 6.56 -17.79
C THR A 48 -20.84 7.23 -16.55
N GLY A 49 -21.66 8.00 -15.80
CA GLY A 49 -21.23 8.66 -14.59
C GLY A 49 -21.10 7.69 -13.42
N THR A 50 -19.89 7.54 -12.91
CA THR A 50 -19.62 6.84 -11.64
C THR A 50 -20.25 7.60 -10.50
N THR A 51 -21.06 6.92 -9.70
CA THR A 51 -21.46 7.42 -8.38
C THR A 51 -20.50 6.88 -7.35
N ILE A 52 -19.96 7.76 -6.51
CA ILE A 52 -19.12 7.36 -5.38
C ILE A 52 -20.01 7.40 -4.14
N TYR A 53 -20.22 6.24 -3.53
CA TYR A 53 -20.84 6.13 -2.20
C TYR A 53 -19.72 6.03 -1.17
N TYR A 54 -19.78 6.84 -0.13
CA TYR A 54 -18.81 6.82 0.95
C TYR A 54 -19.52 6.41 2.23
N VAL A 55 -18.97 5.41 2.92
CA VAL A 55 -19.54 4.85 4.14
C VAL A 55 -18.48 4.88 5.24
N GLU A 56 -18.85 5.37 6.42
CA GLU A 56 -18.02 5.28 7.62
C GLU A 56 -18.73 4.51 8.71
N LEU A 57 -17.99 3.60 9.35
CA LEU A 57 -18.48 2.75 10.43
C LEU A 57 -17.65 3.00 11.69
N PHE A 58 -18.31 3.24 12.82
CA PHE A 58 -17.64 3.49 14.09
C PHE A 58 -18.31 2.70 15.22
N PRO A 59 -17.56 1.94 16.04
CA PRO A 59 -18.16 1.08 17.06
C PRO A 59 -18.85 1.91 18.16
N GLN A 60 -20.10 1.59 18.52
CA GLN A 60 -20.83 2.32 19.58
C GLN A 60 -20.24 2.11 20.98
N THR A 61 -19.40 1.08 21.15
CA THR A 61 -18.66 0.79 22.40
C THR A 61 -17.53 1.79 22.67
N ALA A 62 -17.16 2.60 21.66
CA ALA A 62 -16.24 3.71 21.82
C ALA A 62 -16.91 4.88 22.55
N SER A 63 -16.21 5.56 23.47
CA SER A 63 -16.82 6.68 24.20
C SER A 63 -17.06 7.89 23.28
N GLY A 64 -18.31 8.33 23.19
CA GLY A 64 -18.73 9.55 22.48
C GLY A 64 -19.34 9.25 21.10
N GLU A 65 -20.31 10.08 20.71
CA GLU A 65 -20.91 10.03 19.38
C GLU A 65 -19.90 10.61 18.35
N PRO A 66 -19.52 9.85 17.30
CA PRO A 66 -18.48 10.27 16.38
C PRO A 66 -19.01 11.32 15.39
N VAL A 67 -18.13 12.24 14.96
CA VAL A 67 -18.39 13.06 13.78
C VAL A 67 -17.83 12.33 12.56
N LEU A 68 -18.73 11.85 11.71
CA LEU A 68 -18.37 11.09 10.52
C LEU A 68 -18.18 12.01 9.30
N ALA A 69 -17.14 11.76 8.53
CA ALA A 69 -16.83 12.52 7.33
C ALA A 69 -17.89 12.30 6.24
N LEU A 70 -18.12 13.33 5.43
CA LEU A 70 -19.09 13.29 4.33
C LEU A 70 -18.46 12.88 2.99
N MET A 71 -17.13 12.76 2.93
CA MET A 71 -16.37 12.53 1.72
C MET A 71 -15.13 11.67 2.01
N PRO A 72 -14.71 10.81 1.07
CA PRO A 72 -13.50 10.03 1.24
C PRO A 72 -12.26 10.92 1.16
N VAL A 73 -11.35 10.75 2.12
CA VAL A 73 -10.06 11.44 2.14
C VAL A 73 -9.03 10.58 1.42
N PRO A 74 -8.38 11.08 0.34
CA PRO A 74 -7.29 10.36 -0.32
C PRO A 74 -6.19 9.97 0.67
N GLY A 75 -5.74 8.72 0.61
CA GLY A 75 -4.76 8.18 1.54
C GLY A 75 -5.32 7.56 2.82
N GLU A 76 -6.60 7.77 3.13
CA GLU A 76 -7.17 7.32 4.40
C GLU A 76 -8.22 6.22 4.27
N VAL A 77 -8.63 5.86 3.05
CA VAL A 77 -9.69 4.87 2.80
C VAL A 77 -9.22 3.43 3.06
N ASP A 78 -9.92 2.71 3.94
CA ASP A 78 -9.60 1.33 4.32
C ASP A 78 -10.06 0.31 3.27
N ILE A 79 -11.23 0.54 2.68
CA ILE A 79 -11.84 -0.40 1.74
C ILE A 79 -12.34 0.37 0.52
N VAL A 80 -11.97 -0.08 -0.67
CA VAL A 80 -12.48 0.46 -1.93
C VAL A 80 -13.14 -0.67 -2.71
N ILE A 81 -14.38 -0.47 -3.12
CA ILE A 81 -15.12 -1.39 -3.98
C ILE A 81 -15.37 -0.70 -5.32
N ALA A 82 -14.93 -1.30 -6.41
CA ALA A 82 -15.17 -0.83 -7.76
C ALA A 82 -16.01 -1.84 -8.53
N SER A 83 -17.16 -1.40 -9.03
CA SER A 83 -18.04 -2.28 -9.80
C SER A 83 -17.46 -2.67 -11.15
N GLU A 84 -16.52 -1.89 -11.70
CA GLU A 84 -15.89 -2.11 -13.01
C GLU A 84 -14.40 -1.73 -12.97
N LEU A 85 -13.58 -2.29 -13.88
CA LEU A 85 -12.12 -2.18 -13.83
C LEU A 85 -11.58 -0.76 -14.09
N MET A 86 -12.22 0.03 -14.95
CA MET A 86 -11.90 1.45 -15.13
C MET A 86 -12.16 2.25 -13.85
N GLU A 87 -13.20 1.92 -13.10
CA GLU A 87 -13.48 2.57 -11.82
C GLU A 87 -12.43 2.27 -10.78
N ALA A 88 -11.90 1.04 -10.75
CA ALA A 88 -10.75 0.70 -9.93
C ALA A 88 -9.52 1.54 -10.31
N GLY A 89 -9.24 1.68 -11.61
CA GLY A 89 -8.17 2.54 -12.11
C GLY A 89 -8.34 4.02 -11.72
N ARG A 90 -9.57 4.54 -11.78
CA ARG A 90 -9.90 5.91 -11.35
C ARG A 90 -9.76 6.08 -9.84
N ALA A 91 -10.13 5.08 -9.04
CA ALA A 91 -9.94 5.11 -7.59
C ALA A 91 -8.44 5.20 -7.22
N VAL A 92 -7.60 4.41 -7.89
CA VAL A 92 -6.14 4.48 -7.79
C VAL A 92 -5.63 5.86 -8.17
N GLN A 93 -6.07 6.40 -9.32
CA GLN A 93 -5.65 7.72 -9.79
C GLN A 93 -6.06 8.85 -8.83
N ARG A 94 -7.22 8.73 -8.19
CA ARG A 94 -7.74 9.69 -7.18
C ARG A 94 -7.04 9.57 -5.82
N GLY A 95 -6.15 8.59 -5.64
CA GLY A 95 -5.47 8.35 -4.36
C GLY A 95 -6.38 7.76 -3.28
N LEU A 96 -7.53 7.19 -3.67
CA LEU A 96 -8.41 6.49 -2.72
C LEU A 96 -7.85 5.10 -2.35
N VAL A 97 -6.97 4.56 -3.19
CA VAL A 97 -6.34 3.26 -2.98
C VAL A 97 -4.88 3.48 -2.65
N THR A 98 -4.43 2.96 -1.50
CA THR A 98 -3.03 3.02 -1.10
C THR A 98 -2.45 1.66 -0.71
N PRO A 99 -1.14 1.45 -0.95
CA PRO A 99 -0.49 0.15 -0.74
C PRO A 99 -0.27 -0.20 0.74
N ASP A 100 -0.48 0.75 1.65
CA ASP A 100 -0.25 0.60 3.09
C ASP A 100 -1.51 0.21 3.87
N ARG A 101 -2.72 0.49 3.36
CA ARG A 101 -3.96 0.18 4.09
C ARG A 101 -5.12 -0.36 3.27
N THR A 102 -5.25 0.00 2.00
CA THR A 102 -6.53 -0.21 1.30
C THR A 102 -6.73 -1.65 0.83
N VAL A 103 -7.86 -2.25 1.21
CA VAL A 103 -8.42 -3.43 0.56
C VAL A 103 -9.23 -2.98 -0.66
N LEU A 104 -8.70 -3.23 -1.85
CA LEU A 104 -9.38 -2.99 -3.11
C LEU A 104 -10.12 -4.24 -3.57
N ILE A 105 -11.42 -4.11 -3.84
CA ILE A 105 -12.27 -5.13 -4.44
C ILE A 105 -12.73 -4.58 -5.78
N ALA A 106 -12.43 -5.26 -6.89
CA ALA A 106 -12.86 -4.78 -8.21
C ALA A 106 -13.37 -5.90 -9.12
N SER A 107 -14.41 -5.61 -9.88
CA SER A 107 -14.76 -6.45 -11.02
C SER A 107 -13.76 -6.26 -12.17
N THR A 108 -13.38 -7.36 -12.83
CA THR A 108 -12.43 -7.33 -13.96
C THR A 108 -13.10 -7.06 -15.31
N HIS A 109 -14.43 -7.09 -15.36
CA HIS A 109 -15.17 -6.81 -16.59
C HIS A 109 -14.94 -5.36 -17.06
N ARG A 110 -15.20 -5.12 -18.35
CA ARG A 110 -15.00 -3.81 -18.98
C ARG A 110 -16.28 -3.30 -19.62
N VAL A 111 -16.63 -2.06 -19.29
CA VAL A 111 -17.62 -1.28 -20.06
C VAL A 111 -16.87 -0.11 -20.70
N TYR A 112 -16.65 -0.20 -22.02
CA TYR A 112 -15.82 0.77 -22.73
C TYR A 112 -16.48 2.15 -22.79
N SER A 113 -15.70 3.17 -22.46
CA SER A 113 -16.15 4.55 -22.51
C SER A 113 -16.41 5.01 -23.95
N MET A 114 -17.20 6.07 -24.12
CA MET A 114 -17.43 6.66 -25.44
C MET A 114 -16.12 7.04 -26.14
N THR A 115 -15.15 7.57 -25.39
CA THR A 115 -13.82 7.91 -25.91
C THR A 115 -13.09 6.70 -26.49
N GLU A 116 -13.14 5.54 -25.81
CA GLU A 116 -12.53 4.30 -26.30
C GLU A 116 -13.25 3.76 -27.54
N ARG A 117 -14.58 3.94 -27.62
CA ARG A 117 -15.41 3.47 -28.74
C ARG A 117 -15.30 4.34 -30.00
N THR A 118 -15.00 5.62 -29.86
CA THR A 118 -14.96 6.58 -30.98
C THR A 118 -13.54 6.89 -31.46
N ALA A 119 -12.52 6.32 -30.83
CA ALA A 119 -11.12 6.53 -31.23
C ALA A 119 -10.85 5.91 -32.61
N PRO A 120 -10.09 6.60 -33.50
CA PRO A 120 -9.59 5.98 -34.72
C PRO A 120 -8.52 4.93 -34.38
N GLY A 121 -8.79 3.65 -34.66
CA GLY A 121 -7.93 2.52 -34.31
C GLY A 121 -8.38 1.77 -33.05
N ASP A 122 -7.45 1.08 -32.36
CA ASP A 122 -7.75 0.45 -31.07
C ASP A 122 -7.61 1.46 -29.94
N GLY A 123 -8.73 2.08 -29.56
CA GLY A 123 -8.81 3.07 -28.49
C GLY A 123 -8.90 2.48 -27.09
N ARG A 124 -8.91 1.14 -26.93
CA ARG A 124 -9.13 0.49 -25.64
C ARG A 124 -7.97 0.76 -24.69
N ILE A 125 -8.29 1.11 -23.45
CA ILE A 125 -7.31 1.16 -22.37
C ILE A 125 -6.90 -0.27 -22.02
N ASN A 126 -5.59 -0.50 -21.86
CA ASN A 126 -5.02 -1.81 -21.56
C ASN A 126 -5.46 -2.30 -20.16
N SER A 127 -6.30 -3.34 -20.14
CA SER A 127 -6.82 -3.95 -18.91
C SER A 127 -5.73 -4.57 -18.04
N ASP A 128 -4.69 -5.17 -18.62
CA ASP A 128 -3.60 -5.78 -17.86
C ASP A 128 -2.78 -4.71 -17.12
N ALA A 129 -2.57 -3.55 -17.76
CA ALA A 129 -1.92 -2.41 -17.12
C ALA A 129 -2.75 -1.85 -15.95
N LEU A 130 -4.08 -1.80 -16.09
CA LEU A 130 -4.98 -1.39 -15.00
C LEU A 130 -4.96 -2.40 -13.84
N LEU A 131 -5.01 -3.69 -14.14
CA LEU A 131 -4.92 -4.76 -13.13
C LEU A 131 -3.59 -4.71 -12.38
N ALA A 132 -2.48 -4.50 -13.10
CA ALA A 132 -1.17 -4.29 -12.51
C ALA A 132 -1.18 -3.07 -11.59
N ALA A 133 -1.61 -1.90 -12.07
CA ALA A 133 -1.67 -0.69 -11.26
C ALA A 133 -2.53 -0.84 -10.00
N CYS A 134 -3.68 -1.50 -10.09
CA CYS A 134 -4.54 -1.82 -8.94
C CYS A 134 -3.83 -2.72 -7.92
N ARG A 135 -3.11 -3.74 -8.40
CA ARG A 135 -2.31 -4.64 -7.55
C ARG A 135 -1.16 -3.91 -6.85
N GLU A 136 -0.48 -3.01 -7.55
CA GLU A 136 0.66 -2.26 -7.01
C GLU A 136 0.25 -1.14 -6.05
N SER A 137 -0.99 -0.65 -6.18
CA SER A 137 -1.47 0.52 -5.43
C SER A 137 -2.36 0.17 -4.24
N SER A 138 -2.70 -1.09 -4.01
CA SER A 138 -3.54 -1.55 -2.90
C SER A 138 -2.76 -2.43 -1.93
N ALA A 139 -3.15 -2.42 -0.65
CA ALA A 139 -2.61 -3.37 0.32
C ALA A 139 -3.09 -4.79 0.01
N ARG A 140 -4.37 -4.93 -0.39
CA ARG A 140 -4.95 -6.19 -0.85
C ARG A 140 -5.82 -5.95 -2.06
N PHE A 141 -5.69 -6.79 -3.08
CA PHE A 141 -6.52 -6.72 -4.28
C PHE A 141 -7.35 -8.00 -4.47
N VAL A 142 -8.66 -7.90 -4.26
CA VAL A 142 -9.63 -8.94 -4.59
C VAL A 142 -10.23 -8.62 -5.94
N ARG A 143 -10.15 -9.58 -6.87
CA ARG A 143 -10.61 -9.39 -8.25
C ARG A 143 -11.24 -10.66 -8.78
N ALA A 144 -12.33 -10.49 -9.51
CA ALA A 144 -12.97 -11.53 -10.30
C ALA A 144 -13.90 -10.85 -11.32
N ASP A 145 -14.46 -11.60 -12.26
CA ASP A 145 -15.53 -11.08 -13.09
C ASP A 145 -16.86 -11.12 -12.32
N PHE A 146 -17.02 -10.20 -11.36
CA PHE A 146 -18.23 -10.12 -10.53
C PHE A 146 -19.51 -9.82 -11.32
N ALA A 147 -19.38 -9.22 -12.52
CA ALA A 147 -20.53 -9.04 -13.41
C ALA A 147 -21.01 -10.39 -13.95
N ALA A 148 -20.09 -11.23 -14.43
CA ALA A 148 -20.42 -12.59 -14.86
C ALA A 148 -20.97 -13.45 -13.70
N VAL A 149 -20.41 -13.32 -12.49
CA VAL A 149 -20.91 -14.02 -11.29
C VAL A 149 -22.37 -13.64 -10.98
N ALA A 150 -22.67 -12.34 -11.01
CA ALA A 150 -24.02 -11.85 -10.76
C ALA A 150 -24.99 -12.29 -11.86
N GLN A 151 -24.59 -12.20 -13.13
CA GLN A 151 -25.38 -12.64 -14.27
C GLN A 151 -25.73 -14.13 -14.19
N GLN A 152 -24.76 -14.98 -13.86
CA GLN A 152 -24.96 -16.43 -13.70
C GLN A 152 -25.92 -16.77 -12.56
N SER A 153 -25.96 -15.92 -11.53
CA SER A 153 -26.84 -16.06 -10.36
C SER A 153 -28.19 -15.35 -10.53
N GLY A 154 -28.44 -14.71 -11.68
CA GLY A 154 -29.66 -13.96 -11.95
C GLY A 154 -29.85 -12.72 -11.07
N SER A 155 -28.76 -12.11 -10.60
CA SER A 155 -28.77 -10.96 -9.69
C SER A 155 -27.93 -9.79 -10.22
N VAL A 156 -27.84 -8.73 -9.43
CA VAL A 156 -27.04 -7.53 -9.69
C VAL A 156 -25.63 -7.65 -9.12
N ILE A 157 -24.67 -6.93 -9.73
CA ILE A 157 -23.26 -7.00 -9.35
C ILE A 157 -22.99 -6.60 -7.90
N SER A 158 -23.83 -5.73 -7.31
CA SER A 158 -23.74 -5.35 -5.90
C SER A 158 -23.79 -6.57 -4.96
N ALA A 159 -24.60 -7.59 -5.24
CA ALA A 159 -24.69 -8.80 -4.42
C ALA A 159 -23.39 -9.62 -4.47
N ALA A 160 -22.81 -9.78 -5.66
CA ALA A 160 -21.52 -10.47 -5.82
C ALA A 160 -20.37 -9.71 -5.14
N LEU A 161 -20.35 -8.38 -5.26
CA LEU A 161 -19.37 -7.53 -4.58
C LEU A 161 -19.52 -7.54 -3.06
N PHE A 162 -20.75 -7.66 -2.54
CA PHE A 162 -21.00 -7.80 -1.11
C PHE A 162 -20.47 -9.14 -0.58
N GLY A 163 -20.61 -10.21 -1.36
CA GLY A 163 -19.97 -11.51 -1.09
C GLY A 163 -18.44 -11.42 -1.05
N ALA A 164 -17.86 -10.70 -2.01
CA ALA A 164 -16.43 -10.45 -2.04
C ALA A 164 -15.95 -9.62 -0.84
N LEU A 165 -16.72 -8.61 -0.41
CA LEU A 165 -16.45 -7.83 0.79
C LEU A 165 -16.42 -8.72 2.04
N ALA A 166 -17.43 -9.57 2.21
CA ALA A 166 -17.49 -10.51 3.33
C ALA A 166 -16.30 -11.49 3.34
N SER A 167 -15.83 -11.95 2.18
CA SER A 167 -14.68 -12.87 2.10
C SER A 167 -13.34 -12.22 2.48
N THR A 168 -13.26 -10.88 2.44
CA THR A 168 -12.04 -10.15 2.84
C THR A 168 -11.81 -10.15 4.34
N ARG A 169 -12.85 -10.25 5.17
CA ARG A 169 -12.81 -9.98 6.62
C ARG A 169 -12.26 -8.59 6.97
N ALA A 170 -12.35 -7.63 6.04
CA ALA A 170 -11.98 -6.24 6.31
C ALA A 170 -13.00 -5.54 7.22
N LEU A 171 -14.24 -6.05 7.26
CA LEU A 171 -15.25 -5.68 8.25
C LEU A 171 -15.30 -6.72 9.38
N PRO A 172 -15.48 -6.30 10.65
CA PRO A 172 -15.48 -7.18 11.81
C PRO A 172 -16.84 -7.86 12.02
N PHE A 173 -17.44 -8.39 10.96
CA PHE A 173 -18.77 -9.01 10.99
C PHE A 173 -18.72 -10.42 10.40
N ASP A 174 -19.51 -11.32 10.98
CA ASP A 174 -19.63 -12.69 10.48
C ASP A 174 -20.46 -12.74 9.19
N ARG A 175 -20.18 -13.74 8.36
CA ARG A 175 -20.90 -13.97 7.10
C ARG A 175 -22.42 -14.00 7.27
N ALA A 176 -22.92 -14.59 8.35
CA ALA A 176 -24.36 -14.65 8.62
C ALA A 176 -25.00 -13.26 8.69
N ALA A 177 -24.30 -12.27 9.27
CA ALA A 177 -24.79 -10.90 9.38
C ALA A 177 -24.92 -10.23 7.99
N PHE A 178 -24.00 -10.52 7.06
CA PHE A 178 -24.11 -10.07 5.67
C PHE A 178 -25.33 -10.69 4.98
N GLU A 179 -25.55 -11.99 5.14
CA GLU A 179 -26.71 -12.66 4.56
C GLU A 179 -28.02 -12.10 5.14
N ASP A 180 -28.05 -11.77 6.44
CA ASP A 180 -29.21 -11.14 7.07
C ASP A 180 -29.47 -9.71 6.56
N ALA A 181 -28.43 -8.95 6.25
CA ALA A 181 -28.59 -7.62 5.62
C ALA A 181 -29.23 -7.73 4.23
N ILE A 182 -28.87 -8.76 3.44
CA ILE A 182 -29.55 -9.04 2.17
C ILE A 182 -31.03 -9.38 2.40
N ARG A 183 -31.34 -10.23 3.38
CA ARG A 183 -32.71 -10.62 3.73
C ARG A 183 -33.56 -9.42 4.15
N ARG A 184 -33.02 -8.54 5.01
CA ARG A 184 -33.70 -7.31 5.47
C ARG A 184 -33.90 -6.31 4.33
N GLY A 185 -32.93 -6.17 3.44
CA GLY A 185 -33.04 -5.28 2.28
C GLY A 185 -34.15 -5.67 1.28
N GLY A 186 -34.57 -6.94 1.25
CA GLY A 186 -35.76 -7.39 0.51
C GLY A 186 -35.67 -7.38 -1.02
N VAL A 187 -34.59 -6.88 -1.61
CA VAL A 187 -34.41 -6.77 -3.07
C VAL A 187 -33.87 -8.08 -3.65
N GLY A 188 -34.74 -8.84 -4.32
CA GLY A 188 -34.35 -10.06 -5.04
C GLY A 188 -33.58 -11.04 -4.15
N VAL A 189 -34.07 -11.28 -2.93
CA VAL A 189 -33.32 -11.94 -1.83
C VAL A 189 -32.66 -13.24 -2.26
N GLU A 190 -33.40 -14.16 -2.89
CA GLU A 190 -32.86 -15.47 -3.29
C GLU A 190 -31.74 -15.35 -4.36
N PRO A 191 -31.94 -14.65 -5.51
CA PRO A 191 -30.84 -14.35 -6.43
C PRO A 191 -29.66 -13.60 -5.79
N SER A 192 -29.93 -12.65 -4.89
CA SER A 192 -28.90 -11.88 -4.20
C SER A 192 -28.07 -12.74 -3.24
N LEU A 193 -28.70 -13.67 -2.51
CA LEU A 193 -27.99 -14.64 -1.68
C LEU A 193 -27.16 -15.62 -2.52
N ALA A 194 -27.68 -16.07 -3.66
CA ALA A 194 -26.92 -16.91 -4.60
C ALA A 194 -25.69 -16.17 -5.15
N ALA A 195 -25.86 -14.92 -5.62
CA ALA A 195 -24.77 -14.09 -6.11
C ALA A 195 -23.77 -13.72 -5.00
N PHE A 196 -24.24 -13.46 -3.78
CA PHE A 196 -23.40 -13.25 -2.60
C PHE A 196 -22.54 -14.49 -2.33
N ALA A 197 -23.15 -15.67 -2.28
CA ALA A 197 -22.42 -16.92 -2.04
C ALA A 197 -21.39 -17.20 -3.15
N ALA A 198 -21.75 -16.94 -4.41
CA ALA A 198 -20.84 -17.10 -5.55
C ALA A 198 -19.73 -16.04 -5.57
N GLY A 199 -20.00 -14.82 -5.08
CA GLY A 199 -19.03 -13.75 -4.90
C GLY A 199 -18.14 -13.92 -3.66
N PHE A 200 -18.60 -14.70 -2.67
CA PHE A 200 -17.85 -15.17 -1.51
C PHE A 200 -16.85 -16.25 -1.92
N GLN A 201 -15.99 -15.95 -2.89
CA GLN A 201 -14.84 -16.78 -3.16
C GLN A 201 -13.81 -16.52 -2.07
N PRO A 202 -13.07 -17.56 -1.61
CA PRO A 202 -11.84 -17.30 -0.89
C PRO A 202 -11.02 -16.40 -1.81
N ALA A 203 -10.78 -15.17 -1.38
CA ALA A 203 -9.75 -14.37 -2.01
C ALA A 203 -8.53 -15.30 -2.13
N ASP A 204 -7.89 -15.34 -3.31
CA ASP A 204 -6.62 -16.06 -3.52
C ASP A 204 -5.84 -16.04 -2.21
N PRO A 205 -5.40 -17.20 -1.68
CA PRO A 205 -4.77 -17.26 -0.38
C PRO A 205 -3.77 -16.11 -0.32
N VAL A 206 -4.05 -15.18 0.61
CA VAL A 206 -3.17 -14.06 0.89
C VAL A 206 -1.78 -14.69 0.97
N PRO A 207 -0.76 -14.21 0.22
CA PRO A 207 0.59 -14.60 0.52
C PRO A 207 0.89 -14.01 1.90
N GLU A 208 0.57 -14.74 2.98
CA GLU A 208 0.90 -14.60 4.41
C GLU A 208 1.00 -13.18 5.05
N SER A 209 0.52 -12.14 4.39
CA SER A 209 0.18 -10.76 4.81
C SER A 209 0.31 -9.85 3.59
N ALA A 210 -0.64 -8.93 3.38
CA ALA A 210 -0.52 -7.82 2.41
C ALA A 210 0.86 -7.12 2.47
N HIS A 211 1.41 -7.03 3.68
CA HIS A 211 2.75 -6.54 3.97
C HIS A 211 3.86 -7.32 3.27
N GLN A 212 3.80 -8.66 3.20
CA GLN A 212 4.81 -9.48 2.52
C GLN A 212 4.76 -9.30 0.99
N ALA A 213 3.57 -9.22 0.39
CA ALA A 213 3.45 -8.96 -1.05
C ALA A 213 3.98 -7.58 -1.45
N SER A 214 3.59 -6.54 -0.69
CA SER A 214 4.11 -5.17 -0.84
C SER A 214 5.63 -5.13 -0.59
N ALA A 215 6.12 -5.86 0.42
CA ALA A 215 7.55 -5.99 0.69
C ALA A 215 8.31 -6.62 -0.48
N ILE A 216 7.83 -7.73 -1.05
CA ILE A 216 8.47 -8.39 -2.20
C ILE A 216 8.61 -7.41 -3.37
N GLN A 217 7.55 -6.68 -3.72
CA GLN A 217 7.60 -5.70 -4.81
C GLN A 217 8.59 -4.56 -4.47
N ARG A 218 8.51 -4.02 -3.25
CA ARG A 218 9.38 -2.94 -2.77
C ARG A 218 10.86 -3.35 -2.82
N LEU A 219 11.18 -4.55 -2.36
CA LEU A 219 12.52 -5.13 -2.33
C LEU A 219 13.04 -5.46 -3.73
N THR A 220 12.16 -5.96 -4.60
CA THR A 220 12.47 -6.20 -6.01
C THR A 220 12.78 -4.90 -6.74
N GLN A 221 12.01 -3.83 -6.48
CA GLN A 221 12.31 -2.50 -7.01
C GLN A 221 13.53 -1.85 -6.36
N TYR A 222 13.79 -2.16 -5.09
CA TYR A 222 14.95 -1.65 -4.36
C TYR A 222 16.23 -2.23 -4.94
N GLN A 223 16.35 -3.56 -5.00
CA GLN A 223 17.57 -4.24 -5.41
C GLN A 223 17.35 -5.23 -6.56
N ASP A 224 16.64 -6.34 -6.36
CA ASP A 224 16.32 -7.37 -7.37
C ASP A 224 15.46 -8.49 -6.73
N ALA A 225 15.02 -9.47 -7.52
CA ALA A 225 14.20 -10.59 -7.06
C ALA A 225 14.93 -11.48 -6.01
N GLN A 226 16.25 -11.64 -6.14
CA GLN A 226 17.04 -12.40 -5.15
C GLN A 226 17.02 -11.71 -3.77
N TYR A 227 16.99 -10.39 -3.74
CA TYR A 227 16.90 -9.64 -2.48
C TYR A 227 15.51 -9.74 -1.84
N ALA A 228 14.46 -9.84 -2.66
CA ALA A 228 13.12 -10.15 -2.17
C ALA A 228 13.03 -11.59 -1.63
N GLN A 229 13.73 -12.55 -2.24
CA GLN A 229 13.81 -13.92 -1.69
C GLN A 229 14.53 -13.94 -0.33
N LEU A 230 15.64 -13.21 -0.19
CA LEU A 230 16.34 -13.09 1.10
C LEU A 230 15.44 -12.60 2.25
N TYR A 231 14.48 -11.71 1.94
CA TYR A 231 13.49 -11.27 2.92
C TYR A 231 12.56 -12.41 3.36
N LEU A 232 12.09 -13.24 2.44
CA LEU A 232 11.26 -14.41 2.75
C LEU A 232 12.05 -15.45 3.54
N ASP A 233 13.30 -15.69 3.15
CA ASP A 233 14.20 -16.62 3.84
C ASP A 233 14.44 -16.18 5.30
N ARG A 234 14.50 -14.86 5.54
CA ARG A 234 14.63 -14.28 6.89
C ARG A 234 13.36 -14.36 7.72
N LEU A 235 12.19 -14.41 7.09
CA LEU A 235 10.91 -14.57 7.81
C LEU A 235 10.57 -16.02 8.13
N ALA A 236 11.12 -16.99 7.40
CA ALA A 236 10.84 -18.40 7.60
C ALA A 236 11.06 -18.87 9.06
N PRO A 237 12.19 -18.53 9.74
CA PRO A 237 12.40 -18.93 11.13
C PRO A 237 11.42 -18.28 12.14
N ILE A 238 10.88 -17.10 11.81
CA ILE A 238 9.91 -16.39 12.67
C ILE A 238 8.51 -16.97 12.49
N ARG A 239 8.19 -17.39 11.26
CA ARG A 239 6.96 -18.11 10.95
C ARG A 239 6.85 -19.43 11.72
N GLU A 240 7.96 -20.13 11.89
CA GLU A 240 8.04 -21.35 12.69
C GLU A 240 7.68 -21.14 14.17
N CYS A 241 7.72 -19.90 14.68
CA CYS A 241 7.26 -19.57 16.04
C CYS A 241 5.73 -19.62 16.19
N GLY A 242 4.96 -19.69 15.09
CA GLY A 242 3.51 -19.90 15.12
C GLY A 242 2.66 -18.71 15.56
N ASP A 243 3.26 -17.53 15.78
CA ASP A 243 2.54 -16.32 16.19
C ASP A 243 2.33 -15.34 15.01
N ALA A 244 1.07 -15.13 14.63
CA ALA A 244 0.71 -14.30 13.47
C ALA A 244 1.07 -12.82 13.68
N VAL A 245 0.89 -12.29 14.89
CA VAL A 245 1.18 -10.88 15.22
C VAL A 245 2.68 -10.61 15.17
N LEU A 246 3.48 -11.50 15.74
CA LEU A 246 4.94 -11.45 15.68
C LEU A 246 5.43 -11.50 14.23
N LEU A 247 4.89 -12.42 13.42
CA LEU A 247 5.25 -12.56 12.01
C LEU A 247 4.91 -11.30 11.22
N GLU A 248 3.73 -10.72 11.43
CA GLU A 248 3.29 -9.51 10.73
C GLU A 248 4.14 -8.29 11.09
N GLU A 249 4.38 -8.05 12.39
CA GLU A 249 5.19 -6.94 12.85
C GLU A 249 6.64 -7.07 12.38
N THR A 250 7.21 -8.28 12.46
CA THR A 250 8.56 -8.56 11.97
C THR A 250 8.63 -8.35 10.46
N ALA A 251 7.67 -8.86 9.68
CA ALA A 251 7.57 -8.66 8.23
C ALA A 251 7.54 -7.18 7.85
N ARG A 252 6.68 -6.40 8.54
CA ARG A 252 6.53 -4.96 8.31
C ARG A 252 7.83 -4.20 8.54
N TYR A 253 8.48 -4.38 9.69
CA TYR A 253 9.71 -3.66 10.01
C TYR A 253 10.93 -4.15 9.23
N LEU A 254 11.02 -5.45 8.96
CA LEU A 254 12.08 -6.02 8.14
C LEU A 254 12.04 -5.46 6.71
N ALA A 255 10.85 -5.37 6.10
CA ALA A 255 10.68 -4.81 4.77
C ALA A 255 11.10 -3.33 4.69
N LEU A 256 10.74 -2.55 5.70
CA LEU A 256 11.13 -1.14 5.80
C LEU A 256 12.65 -1.00 5.97
N TRP A 257 13.25 -1.77 6.89
CA TRP A 257 14.68 -1.69 7.16
C TRP A 257 15.52 -2.18 5.97
N MET A 258 15.13 -3.27 5.32
CA MET A 258 15.81 -3.76 4.12
C MET A 258 15.70 -2.80 2.92
N THR A 259 14.79 -1.82 2.94
CA THR A 259 14.61 -0.82 1.89
C THR A 259 14.96 0.62 2.34
N TYR A 260 15.99 0.74 3.17
CA TYR A 260 16.49 2.02 3.67
C TYR A 260 16.88 3.00 2.56
N GLU A 261 16.82 4.29 2.87
CA GLU A 261 17.15 5.36 1.93
C GLU A 261 18.67 5.57 1.89
N ASP A 262 19.32 4.95 0.90
CA ASP A 262 20.71 5.21 0.52
C ASP A 262 20.80 6.20 -0.64
N ALA A 263 22.00 6.74 -0.87
CA ALA A 263 22.22 7.71 -1.95
C ALA A 263 21.83 7.16 -3.33
N ILE A 264 22.01 5.86 -3.56
CA ILE A 264 21.59 5.17 -4.79
C ILE A 264 20.06 5.23 -4.94
N ARG A 265 19.31 4.87 -3.90
CA ARG A 265 17.84 4.85 -3.88
C ARG A 265 17.27 6.25 -3.96
N VAL A 266 17.84 7.21 -3.23
CA VAL A 266 17.45 8.62 -3.29
C VAL A 266 17.65 9.18 -4.70
N ALA A 267 18.79 8.89 -5.33
CA ALA A 267 19.03 9.30 -6.72
C ALA A 267 18.00 8.68 -7.67
N ALA A 268 17.73 7.37 -7.54
CA ALA A 268 16.72 6.68 -8.33
C ALA A 268 15.31 7.27 -8.14
N LEU A 269 14.92 7.63 -6.91
CA LEU A 269 13.62 8.25 -6.61
C LEU A 269 13.49 9.65 -7.24
N LYS A 270 14.58 10.41 -7.33
CA LYS A 270 14.59 11.76 -7.89
C LYS A 270 14.46 11.80 -9.41
N ILE A 271 14.89 10.75 -10.11
CA ILE A 271 14.85 10.65 -11.58
C ILE A 271 13.67 9.84 -12.13
N ARG A 272 12.76 9.37 -11.27
CA ARG A 272 11.55 8.61 -11.68
C ARG A 272 10.62 9.43 -12.55
N ARG A 273 10.14 8.84 -13.65
CA ARG A 273 9.21 9.48 -14.58
C ARG A 273 7.91 9.90 -13.89
N GLU A 274 7.38 9.05 -13.03
CA GLU A 274 6.13 9.29 -12.29
C GLU A 274 6.25 10.54 -11.40
N ARG A 275 7.45 10.83 -10.90
CA ARG A 275 7.72 12.05 -10.12
C ARG A 275 7.60 13.29 -11.01
N PHE A 276 8.21 13.29 -12.19
CA PHE A 276 8.12 14.43 -13.11
C PHE A 276 6.67 14.70 -13.54
N GLU A 277 5.91 13.64 -13.82
CA GLU A 277 4.49 13.74 -14.16
C GLU A 277 3.66 14.27 -12.98
N ARG A 278 3.94 13.82 -11.75
CA ARG A 278 3.27 14.32 -10.54
C ARG A 278 3.56 15.80 -10.29
N VAL A 279 4.83 16.21 -10.30
CA VAL A 279 5.22 17.62 -10.08
C VAL A 279 4.60 18.51 -11.17
N ARG A 280 4.54 18.05 -12.43
CA ARG A 280 3.87 18.78 -13.50
C ARG A 280 2.37 18.99 -13.25
N ARG A 281 1.67 17.95 -12.77
CA ARG A 281 0.25 18.04 -12.39
C ARG A 281 0.03 19.00 -11.21
N GLU A 282 0.84 18.88 -10.17
CA GLU A 282 0.78 19.74 -8.97
C GLU A 282 1.06 21.21 -9.30
N SER A 283 2.03 21.48 -10.18
CA SER A 283 2.35 22.83 -10.65
C SER A 283 1.35 23.39 -11.68
N ARG A 284 0.31 22.63 -12.06
CA ARG A 284 -0.69 23.00 -13.10
C ARG A 284 -0.05 23.52 -14.41
N ALA A 285 1.12 22.99 -14.77
CA ALA A 285 1.88 23.48 -15.91
C ALA A 285 1.17 23.14 -17.24
N ALA A 286 1.05 24.12 -18.13
CA ALA A 286 0.37 23.95 -19.40
C ALA A 286 1.10 22.94 -20.33
N PRO A 287 0.41 22.37 -21.33
CA PRO A 287 1.06 21.59 -22.39
C PRO A 287 2.16 22.43 -23.06
N GLY A 288 3.38 21.89 -23.15
CA GLY A 288 4.53 22.59 -23.73
C GLY A 288 5.26 23.59 -22.81
N GLN A 289 4.74 23.92 -21.63
CA GLN A 289 5.43 24.80 -20.68
C GLN A 289 6.67 24.09 -20.09
N LEU A 290 7.83 24.74 -20.17
CA LEU A 290 9.08 24.24 -19.60
C LEU A 290 9.03 24.36 -18.07
N LEU A 291 9.16 23.23 -17.39
CA LEU A 291 9.21 23.14 -15.93
C LEU A 291 10.66 22.85 -15.51
N HIS A 292 11.18 23.63 -14.56
CA HIS A 292 12.48 23.38 -13.94
C HIS A 292 12.31 22.83 -12.54
N ILE A 293 13.00 21.73 -12.24
CA ILE A 293 12.99 21.10 -10.92
C ILE A 293 14.43 21.15 -10.38
N ASP A 294 14.63 21.98 -9.37
CA ASP A 294 15.92 22.16 -8.70
C ASP A 294 15.94 21.34 -7.40
N GLU A 295 16.91 20.43 -7.28
CA GLU A 295 17.11 19.61 -6.08
C GLU A 295 18.20 20.21 -5.21
N PHE A 296 17.87 20.51 -3.96
CA PHE A 296 18.86 20.88 -2.96
C PHE A 296 19.49 19.61 -2.37
N LEU A 297 20.72 19.31 -2.77
CA LEU A 297 21.51 18.21 -2.23
C LEU A 297 22.50 18.75 -1.20
N HIS A 298 22.47 18.17 0.00
CA HIS A 298 23.49 18.37 1.02
C HIS A 298 24.27 17.07 1.22
N PRO A 299 25.00 16.58 0.20
CA PRO A 299 25.63 15.28 0.26
C PRO A 299 26.74 15.31 1.31
N ARG A 300 26.54 14.60 2.42
CA ARG A 300 27.55 14.47 3.46
C ARG A 300 28.64 13.48 3.03
N VAL A 301 29.82 13.60 3.61
CA VAL A 301 30.96 12.68 3.38
C VAL A 301 30.54 11.23 3.63
N GLU A 302 29.74 11.03 4.68
CA GLU A 302 29.24 9.73 5.11
C GLU A 302 28.32 9.11 4.05
N GLU A 303 27.43 9.89 3.44
CA GLU A 303 26.48 9.39 2.44
C GLU A 303 27.16 8.96 1.14
N ILE A 304 28.28 9.61 0.78
CA ILE A 304 29.08 9.22 -0.38
C ILE A 304 29.97 8.02 -0.04
N ALA A 305 30.55 8.00 1.17
CA ALA A 305 31.32 6.86 1.65
C ALA A 305 30.47 5.58 1.78
N ASP A 306 29.18 5.73 2.05
CA ASP A 306 28.21 4.63 2.12
C ASP A 306 27.97 3.92 0.77
N ILE A 307 28.29 4.57 -0.35
CA ILE A 307 28.21 4.00 -1.70
C ILE A 307 29.47 3.18 -2.03
N LEU A 308 30.61 3.49 -1.40
CA LEU A 308 31.88 2.85 -1.72
C LEU A 308 31.93 1.37 -1.32
N PRO A 309 32.63 0.53 -2.09
CA PRO A 309 32.92 -0.84 -1.68
C PRO A 309 33.64 -0.88 -0.33
N ALA A 310 33.35 -1.88 0.49
CA ALA A 310 33.93 -2.00 1.85
C ALA A 310 35.47 -1.96 1.90
N SER A 311 36.15 -2.38 0.82
CA SER A 311 37.61 -2.34 0.68
C SER A 311 38.20 -0.93 0.51
N PHE A 312 37.39 0.09 0.22
CA PHE A 312 37.83 1.46 -0.07
C PHE A 312 37.51 2.47 1.04
N GLY A 313 37.33 2.01 2.29
CA GLY A 313 37.05 2.88 3.44
C GLY A 313 38.08 4.00 3.69
N TRP A 314 39.29 3.88 3.16
CA TRP A 314 40.36 4.89 3.21
C TRP A 314 40.06 6.15 2.38
N ALA A 315 39.23 6.04 1.32
CA ALA A 315 38.87 7.16 0.44
C ALA A 315 37.93 8.19 1.09
N ARG A 316 37.39 7.90 2.30
CA ARG A 316 36.60 8.83 3.12
C ARG A 316 37.29 10.18 3.29
N ARG A 317 38.62 10.18 3.45
CA ARG A 317 39.43 11.38 3.71
C ARG A 317 39.60 12.26 2.46
N LEU A 318 39.59 11.66 1.26
CA LEU A 318 39.68 12.37 -0.03
C LEU A 318 38.32 12.96 -0.44
N ILE A 319 37.22 12.28 -0.10
CA ILE A 319 35.86 12.74 -0.41
C ILE A 319 35.46 13.93 0.47
N ALA A 320 35.91 13.96 1.73
CA ALA A 320 35.67 15.05 2.67
C ALA A 320 36.18 16.42 2.16
N LEU A 321 37.23 16.42 1.34
CA LEU A 321 37.80 17.64 0.75
C LEU A 321 36.88 18.30 -0.31
N PHE A 322 35.92 17.56 -0.88
CA PHE A 322 35.04 18.03 -1.96
C PHE A 322 33.60 18.34 -1.52
N THR A 323 33.25 18.14 -0.25
CA THR A 323 31.85 17.97 0.21
C THR A 323 31.45 18.90 1.38
N GLY A 324 31.93 20.14 1.36
CA GLY A 324 31.59 21.16 2.36
C GLY A 324 30.51 22.19 1.97
N ARG A 325 29.99 22.17 0.73
CA ARG A 325 29.02 23.17 0.24
C ARG A 325 27.79 22.47 -0.33
N GLY A 326 26.59 22.89 0.10
CA GLY A 326 25.33 22.45 -0.49
C GLY A 326 25.34 22.65 -2.00
N ARG A 327 24.83 21.66 -2.75
CA ARG A 327 24.80 21.68 -4.22
C ARG A 327 23.35 21.68 -4.69
N ILE A 328 23.02 22.62 -5.58
CA ILE A 328 21.74 22.62 -6.28
C ILE A 328 21.93 21.84 -7.57
N VAL A 329 21.20 20.72 -7.73
CA VAL A 329 21.21 19.91 -8.95
C VAL A 329 19.88 20.05 -9.66
N ARG A 330 19.89 20.66 -10.84
CA ARG A 330 18.71 20.79 -11.69
C ARG A 330 18.41 19.46 -12.38
N THR A 331 17.43 18.71 -11.87
CA THR A 331 17.02 17.39 -12.41
C THR A 331 16.41 17.44 -13.79
N THR A 332 15.84 18.59 -14.18
CA THR A 332 15.29 18.82 -15.54
C THR A 332 16.36 19.17 -16.57
N SER A 333 17.62 19.36 -16.14
CA SER A 333 18.74 19.51 -17.06
C SER A 333 19.30 18.14 -17.42
N LEU A 334 19.76 17.96 -18.66
CA LEU A 334 20.39 16.72 -19.10
C LEU A 334 21.59 16.35 -18.20
N PHE A 335 22.40 17.33 -17.85
CA PHE A 335 23.59 17.12 -17.02
C PHE A 335 23.23 16.69 -15.58
N GLY A 336 22.28 17.36 -14.91
CA GLY A 336 21.83 16.99 -13.57
C GLY A 336 21.11 15.64 -13.53
N PHE A 337 20.33 15.32 -14.57
CA PHE A 337 19.72 14.00 -14.73
C PHE A 337 20.78 12.91 -14.88
N LEU A 338 21.78 13.10 -15.76
CA LEU A 338 22.85 12.12 -15.99
C LEU A 338 23.69 11.88 -14.73
N GLN A 339 23.93 12.90 -13.90
CA GLN A 339 24.62 12.73 -12.62
C GLN A 339 23.85 11.81 -11.67
N LEU A 340 22.55 12.05 -11.47
CA LEU A 340 21.72 11.22 -10.61
C LEU A 340 21.49 9.83 -11.21
N TYR A 341 21.39 9.75 -12.54
CA TYR A 341 21.32 8.48 -13.27
C TYR A 341 22.58 7.64 -13.04
N ALA A 342 23.77 8.24 -13.11
CA ALA A 342 25.03 7.54 -12.83
C ALA A 342 25.06 6.96 -11.41
N ILE A 343 24.61 7.73 -10.40
CA ILE A 343 24.51 7.24 -9.02
C ILE A 343 23.47 6.12 -8.90
N ALA A 344 22.29 6.27 -9.50
CA ALA A 344 21.24 5.26 -9.51
C ALA A 344 21.68 3.95 -10.20
N ALA A 345 22.50 4.05 -11.25
CA ALA A 345 23.06 2.93 -11.99
C ALA A 345 24.04 2.08 -11.15
N LEU A 346 24.53 2.60 -10.01
CA LEU A 346 25.36 1.83 -9.06
C LEU A 346 24.55 0.84 -8.21
N ARG A 347 23.23 0.70 -8.44
CA ARG A 347 22.35 -0.28 -7.78
C ARG A 347 22.94 -1.70 -7.65
N PRO A 348 23.59 -2.31 -8.66
CA PRO A 348 24.19 -3.64 -8.50
C PRO A 348 25.34 -3.66 -7.48
N LEU A 349 26.06 -2.55 -7.31
CA LEU A 349 27.18 -2.42 -6.37
C LEU A 349 26.73 -2.22 -4.92
N ARG A 350 25.45 -1.89 -4.68
CA ARG A 350 24.90 -1.69 -3.33
C ARG A 350 25.24 -2.83 -2.39
N ARG A 351 25.13 -4.09 -2.83
CA ARG A 351 25.43 -5.28 -2.01
C ARG A 351 26.88 -5.34 -1.52
N LYS A 352 27.79 -4.65 -2.19
CA LYS A 352 29.22 -4.56 -1.85
C LYS A 352 29.55 -3.34 -0.99
N SER A 353 28.57 -2.47 -0.74
CA SER A 353 28.80 -1.22 -0.02
C SER A 353 28.97 -1.46 1.48
N LEU A 354 29.78 -0.62 2.12
CA LEU A 354 30.04 -0.71 3.55
C LEU A 354 28.76 -0.53 4.37
N ARG A 355 27.86 0.36 3.94
CA ARG A 355 26.57 0.55 4.61
C ARG A 355 25.71 -0.70 4.50
N PHE A 356 25.61 -1.30 3.32
CA PHE A 356 24.84 -2.53 3.16
C PHE A 356 25.28 -3.63 4.12
N GLN A 357 26.59 -3.88 4.22
CA GLN A 357 27.12 -4.89 5.15
C GLN A 357 26.78 -4.58 6.61
N ARG A 358 26.89 -3.32 7.04
CA ARG A 358 26.52 -2.90 8.41
C ARG A 358 25.04 -3.09 8.69
N GLU A 359 24.18 -2.72 7.75
CA GLU A 359 22.73 -2.90 7.91
C GLU A 359 22.34 -4.38 7.94
N GLN A 360 22.92 -5.21 7.06
CA GLN A 360 22.63 -6.65 7.07
C GLN A 360 23.01 -7.30 8.39
N LYS A 361 24.19 -6.95 8.95
CA LYS A 361 24.61 -7.46 10.25
C LYS A 361 23.62 -7.12 11.37
N ARG A 362 23.15 -5.87 11.45
CA ARG A 362 22.19 -5.45 12.48
C ARG A 362 20.82 -6.12 12.31
N ILE A 363 20.37 -6.29 11.07
CA ILE A 363 19.13 -7.01 10.77
C ILE A 363 19.23 -8.45 11.26
N GLU A 364 20.35 -9.12 11.04
CA GLU A 364 20.58 -10.49 11.49
C GLU A 364 20.64 -10.59 13.02
N GLU A 365 21.35 -9.68 13.68
CA GLU A 365 21.39 -9.59 15.15
C GLU A 365 19.98 -9.37 15.74
N TRP A 366 19.17 -8.51 15.12
CA TRP A 366 17.78 -8.25 15.53
C TRP A 366 16.86 -9.44 15.34
N LEU A 367 16.88 -10.08 14.16
CA LEU A 367 16.04 -11.24 13.88
C LEU A 367 16.35 -12.41 14.81
N GLU A 368 17.63 -12.59 15.16
CA GLU A 368 18.03 -13.61 16.13
C GLU A 368 17.49 -13.29 17.54
N LEU A 369 17.52 -12.02 17.96
CA LEU A 369 16.92 -11.62 19.23
C LEU A 369 15.41 -11.86 19.24
N VAL A 370 14.69 -11.49 18.17
CA VAL A 370 13.24 -11.76 18.03
C VAL A 370 12.95 -13.25 18.19
N ARG A 371 13.71 -14.09 17.48
CA ARG A 371 13.55 -15.55 17.50
C ARG A 371 13.83 -16.17 18.87
N THR A 372 14.93 -15.77 19.51
CA THR A 372 15.34 -16.30 20.82
C THR A 372 14.39 -15.84 21.92
N THR A 373 13.91 -14.60 21.86
CA THR A 373 12.91 -14.06 22.78
C THR A 373 11.56 -14.76 22.59
N ALA A 374 11.12 -15.01 21.35
CA ALA A 374 9.85 -15.68 21.06
C ALA A 374 9.73 -17.08 21.67
N ARG A 375 10.86 -17.78 21.84
CA ARG A 375 10.91 -19.09 22.51
C ARG A 375 10.70 -19.02 24.02
N LYS A 376 11.01 -17.88 24.65
CA LYS A 376 10.89 -17.66 26.10
C LYS A 376 9.59 -16.93 26.45
N ASP A 377 9.31 -15.85 25.74
CA ASP A 377 8.18 -14.94 25.97
C ASP A 377 7.71 -14.31 24.65
N LEU A 378 6.53 -14.73 24.19
CA LEU A 378 5.91 -14.21 22.97
C LEU A 378 5.48 -12.75 23.09
N ALA A 379 5.07 -12.29 24.28
CA ALA A 379 4.67 -10.90 24.49
C ALA A 379 5.88 -9.96 24.38
N LEU A 380 7.00 -10.34 25.01
CA LEU A 380 8.25 -9.58 24.89
C LEU A 380 8.78 -9.62 23.44
N ALA A 381 8.69 -10.76 22.75
CA ALA A 381 9.13 -10.87 21.36
C ALA A 381 8.37 -9.93 20.40
N ARG A 382 7.06 -9.72 20.63
CA ARG A 382 6.26 -8.76 19.87
C ARG A 382 6.71 -7.31 20.09
N GLU A 383 7.21 -6.97 21.27
CA GLU A 383 7.81 -5.66 21.54
C GLU A 383 9.20 -5.53 20.89
N VAL A 384 10.03 -6.56 20.97
CA VAL A 384 11.34 -6.62 20.29
C VAL A 384 11.19 -6.47 18.76
N ALA A 385 10.14 -7.07 18.18
CA ALA A 385 9.84 -6.91 16.76
C ALA A 385 9.57 -5.45 16.36
N GLN A 386 9.20 -4.58 17.30
CA GLN A 386 8.95 -3.16 17.05
C GLN A 386 10.19 -2.27 17.21
N TYR A 387 11.33 -2.77 17.72
CA TYR A 387 12.54 -1.97 17.95
C TYR A 387 13.01 -1.17 16.73
N PRO A 388 12.95 -1.70 15.47
CA PRO A 388 13.36 -0.92 14.30
C PRO A 388 12.57 0.37 14.08
N ARG A 389 11.45 0.58 14.78
CA ARG A 389 10.65 1.83 14.76
C ARG A 389 11.48 3.08 15.06
N VAL A 390 12.56 2.98 15.85
CA VAL A 390 13.41 4.12 16.22
C VAL A 390 14.40 4.50 15.10
N LEU A 391 14.59 3.64 14.10
CA LEU A 391 15.48 3.90 12.97
C LEU A 391 14.78 4.83 11.97
N ARG A 392 15.01 6.13 12.09
CA ARG A 392 14.37 7.16 11.25
C ARG A 392 15.34 8.25 10.82
N GLY A 393 14.99 8.91 9.72
CA GLY A 393 15.71 10.08 9.22
C GLY A 393 17.06 9.75 8.58
N TYR A 394 17.85 10.79 8.34
CA TYR A 394 19.17 10.74 7.71
C TYR A 394 20.21 11.43 8.61
N GLY A 395 21.49 11.20 8.34
CA GLY A 395 22.59 11.87 9.06
C GLY A 395 22.55 11.66 10.57
N ASP A 396 22.52 12.76 11.33
CA ASP A 396 22.62 12.75 12.80
C ASP A 396 21.39 12.12 13.46
N THR A 397 20.20 12.31 12.87
CA THR A 397 18.95 11.68 13.33
C THR A 397 19.02 10.16 13.21
N TYR A 398 19.59 9.66 12.11
CA TYR A 398 19.80 8.23 11.94
C TYR A 398 20.84 7.70 12.93
N ALA A 399 21.94 8.43 13.14
CA ALA A 399 22.97 8.04 14.09
C ALA A 399 22.44 7.97 15.54
N GLU A 400 21.55 8.88 15.92
CA GLU A 400 20.84 8.83 17.20
C GLU A 400 19.88 7.63 17.29
N GLY A 401 19.09 7.39 16.24
CA GLY A 401 18.21 6.22 16.18
C GLY A 401 18.97 4.90 16.34
N VAL A 402 20.15 4.78 15.73
CA VAL A 402 21.04 3.61 15.89
C VAL A 402 21.56 3.48 17.32
N ARG A 403 21.88 4.58 18.01
CA ARG A 403 22.29 4.53 19.44
C ARG A 403 21.17 4.00 20.32
N GLN A 404 19.94 4.50 20.12
CA GLN A 404 18.76 4.06 20.86
C GLN A 404 18.43 2.59 20.59
N PHE A 405 18.47 2.19 19.31
CA PHE A 405 18.28 0.80 18.90
C PHE A 405 19.28 -0.13 19.61
N ASN A 406 20.56 0.20 19.60
CA ASN A 406 21.59 -0.60 20.26
C ASN A 406 21.40 -0.66 21.79
N ALA A 407 20.86 0.39 22.41
CA ALA A 407 20.54 0.38 23.83
C ALA A 407 19.37 -0.57 24.15
N LEU A 408 18.33 -0.59 23.32
CA LEU A 408 17.19 -1.50 23.45
C LEU A 408 17.61 -2.97 23.29
N MET A 409 18.43 -3.26 22.27
CA MET A 409 18.99 -4.61 22.05
C MET A 409 19.75 -5.11 23.29
N LYS A 410 20.68 -4.30 23.83
CA LYS A 410 21.46 -4.65 25.02
C LYS A 410 20.61 -4.84 26.28
N GLY A 411 19.58 -4.02 26.46
CA GLY A 411 18.69 -4.13 27.62
C GLY A 411 17.89 -5.43 27.65
N THR A 412 17.58 -5.96 26.47
CA THR A 412 16.82 -7.21 26.31
C THR A 412 17.72 -8.44 26.47
N ASP A 413 18.96 -8.40 25.97
CA ASP A 413 19.94 -9.48 26.15
C ASP A 413 20.34 -9.72 27.62
N ALA A 414 20.18 -8.71 28.48
CA ALA A 414 20.51 -8.78 29.90
C ALA A 414 19.37 -9.32 30.80
N SER A 415 18.19 -9.61 30.21
CA SER A 415 16.99 -10.12 30.88
C SER A 415 16.75 -11.58 30.50
#